data_AF-A0A9D8R9P4-F1
#
_entry.id   AF-A0A9D8R9P4-F1
#
_cell.length_a   1.000
_cell.length_b   1.000
_cell.length_c   1.000
_cell.angle_alpha   90.00
_cell.angle_beta   90.00
_cell.angle_gamma   90.00
#
_symmetry.space_group_name_H-M   'P 1'
#
loop_
_entity.id
_entity.type
_entity.pdbx_description
1 polymer ?
#
loop_
_entity_poly.entity_id
_entity_poly.type
_entity_poly.pdbx_seq_one_letter_code
_entity_poly.pdbx_strand_id
1 'polypeptide(L)'
;MTNKRNLKKTINNICDDLFAECIAASLYNNKKDSDVDPILTSIIQINSDFIRRISHPEPGMAQKDYYKRLISDFEKSANEIVDQICNLG
;
A
#
# COMPACT_ATOMS: atom_id res chain seq x y z
N MET A 1 -16.64 8.03 15.45
CA MET A 1 -15.84 6.82 15.21
C MET A 1 -16.07 6.30 13.79
N THR A 2 -15.62 7.07 12.80
CA THR A 2 -15.79 6.76 11.35
C THR A 2 -14.43 6.75 10.62
N ASN A 3 -13.39 7.32 11.21
CA ASN A 3 -12.10 7.53 10.53
C ASN A 3 -11.24 6.23 10.42
N LYS A 4 -11.01 5.48 11.50
CA LYS A 4 -10.14 4.27 11.44
C LYS A 4 -10.67 3.18 10.52
N ARG A 5 -11.98 2.91 10.54
CA ARG A 5 -12.62 1.90 9.67
C ARG A 5 -12.51 2.32 8.20
N ASN A 6 -12.80 3.58 7.90
CA ASN A 6 -12.68 4.11 6.55
C ASN A 6 -11.24 4.09 6.08
N LEU A 7 -10.28 4.50 6.92
CA LEU A 7 -8.86 4.47 6.60
C LEU A 7 -8.36 3.05 6.28
N LYS A 8 -8.74 2.05 7.09
CA LYS A 8 -8.43 0.64 6.78
C LYS A 8 -9.01 0.23 5.42
N LYS A 9 -10.26 0.59 5.15
CA LYS A 9 -10.93 0.29 3.88
C LYS A 9 -10.22 0.97 2.71
N THR A 10 -9.83 2.23 2.85
CA THR A 10 -9.09 2.98 1.84
C THR A 10 -7.75 2.32 1.54
N ILE A 11 -6.98 1.95 2.56
CA ILE A 11 -5.70 1.25 2.39
C ILE A 11 -5.88 -0.10 1.69
N ASN A 12 -6.89 -0.89 2.10
CA ASN A 12 -7.18 -2.15 1.42
C ASN A 12 -7.52 -1.96 -0.05
N ASN A 13 -8.46 -1.06 -0.36
CA ASN A 13 -8.84 -0.79 -1.74
C ASN A 13 -7.64 -0.37 -2.60
N ILE A 14 -6.80 0.54 -2.09
CA ILE A 14 -5.61 0.99 -2.83
C ILE A 14 -4.63 -0.18 -3.05
N CYS A 15 -4.39 -1.02 -2.04
CA CYS A 15 -3.53 -2.19 -2.22
C CYS A 15 -4.12 -3.23 -3.19
N ASP A 16 -5.45 -3.44 -3.16
CA ASP A 16 -6.15 -4.33 -4.09
C ASP A 16 -6.02 -3.81 -5.53
N ASP A 17 -6.19 -2.50 -5.74
CA ASP A 17 -6.01 -1.84 -7.03
C ASP A 17 -4.55 -1.96 -7.52
N LEU A 18 -3.57 -1.65 -6.66
CA LEU A 18 -2.14 -1.80 -7.00
C LEU A 18 -1.77 -3.25 -7.36
N PHE A 19 -2.36 -4.23 -6.67
CA PHE A 19 -2.14 -5.65 -6.96
C PHE A 19 -2.69 -6.03 -8.33
N ALA A 20 -3.90 -5.59 -8.65
CA ALA A 20 -4.52 -5.82 -9.94
C ALA A 20 -3.74 -5.15 -11.09
N GLU A 21 -3.31 -3.90 -10.90
CA GLU A 21 -2.51 -3.16 -11.88
C GLU A 21 -1.15 -3.81 -12.11
N CYS A 22 -0.48 -4.31 -11.06
CA CYS A 22 0.78 -5.03 -11.18
C CYS A 22 0.65 -6.30 -12.04
N ILE A 23 -0.41 -7.09 -11.80
CA ILE A 23 -0.71 -8.27 -12.62
C ILE A 23 -1.05 -7.86 -14.06
N ALA A 24 -1.85 -6.83 -14.25
CA ALA A 24 -2.21 -6.33 -15.59
C ALA A 24 -0.96 -5.90 -16.37
N ALA A 25 -0.09 -5.09 -15.75
CA ALA A 25 1.17 -4.65 -16.34
C ALA A 25 2.09 -5.83 -16.69
N SER A 26 2.14 -6.87 -15.84
CA SER A 26 2.86 -8.10 -16.14
C SER A 26 2.35 -8.78 -17.42
N LEU A 27 1.02 -8.96 -17.52
CA LEU A 27 0.36 -9.64 -18.64
C LEU A 27 0.53 -8.86 -19.95
N TYR A 28 0.37 -7.54 -19.93
CA TYR A 28 0.55 -6.72 -21.14
C TYR A 28 1.99 -6.70 -21.65
N ASN A 29 2.98 -6.82 -20.74
CA ASN A 29 4.40 -6.77 -21.09
C ASN A 29 5.07 -8.14 -21.12
N ASN A 30 4.30 -9.24 -21.04
CA ASN A 30 4.78 -10.63 -21.00
C ASN A 30 5.93 -10.86 -19.99
N LYS A 31 5.83 -10.27 -18.79
CA LYS A 31 6.83 -10.43 -17.73
C LYS A 31 6.73 -11.82 -17.11
N LYS A 32 7.84 -12.32 -16.56
CA LYS A 32 7.84 -13.56 -15.81
C LYS A 32 7.40 -13.28 -14.38
N ASP A 33 6.78 -14.28 -13.74
CA ASP A 33 6.38 -14.19 -12.33
C ASP A 33 7.55 -13.73 -11.43
N SER A 34 8.77 -14.22 -11.69
CA SER A 34 9.97 -13.84 -10.94
C SER A 34 10.29 -12.34 -10.98
N ASP A 35 9.87 -11.63 -12.02
CA ASP A 35 10.11 -10.18 -12.16
C ASP A 35 9.07 -9.36 -11.39
N VAL A 36 7.94 -9.97 -11.03
CA VAL A 36 6.72 -9.31 -10.55
C VAL A 36 6.41 -9.69 -9.10
N ASP A 37 6.73 -10.92 -8.70
CA ASP A 37 6.58 -11.45 -7.34
C ASP A 37 7.14 -10.53 -6.24
N PRO A 38 8.31 -9.86 -6.41
CA PRO A 38 8.80 -8.93 -5.40
C PRO A 38 7.89 -7.72 -5.19
N ILE A 39 7.27 -7.21 -6.27
CA ILE A 39 6.35 -6.06 -6.21
C ILE A 39 5.05 -6.49 -5.53
N LEU A 40 4.48 -7.64 -5.92
CA LEU A 40 3.28 -8.20 -5.28
C LEU A 40 3.49 -8.48 -3.79
N THR A 41 4.64 -9.04 -3.43
CA THR A 41 5.02 -9.28 -2.03
C THR A 41 5.10 -7.96 -1.25
N SER A 42 5.69 -6.93 -1.85
CA SER A 42 5.80 -5.60 -1.24
C SER A 42 4.43 -4.98 -0.99
N ILE A 43 3.48 -5.11 -1.93
CA ILE A 43 2.09 -4.64 -1.75
C ILE A 43 1.43 -5.31 -0.53
N ILE A 44 1.56 -6.64 -0.41
CA ILE A 44 1.00 -7.40 0.72
C ILE A 44 1.63 -6.96 2.05
N GLN A 45 2.95 -6.77 2.08
CA GLN A 45 3.67 -6.33 3.27
C GLN A 45 3.25 -4.92 3.70
N ILE A 46 3.16 -3.98 2.76
CA ILE A 46 2.67 -2.61 3.00
C ILE A 46 1.25 -2.67 3.56
N ASN A 47 0.33 -3.42 2.93
CA ASN A 47 -1.04 -3.53 3.43
C ASN A 47 -1.07 -4.01 4.89
N SER A 48 -0.39 -5.12 5.18
CA SER A 48 -0.35 -5.70 6.52
C SER A 48 0.23 -4.75 7.56
N ASP A 49 1.34 -4.07 7.25
CA ASP A 49 1.98 -3.11 8.16
C ASP A 49 1.04 -1.95 8.50
N PHE A 50 0.48 -1.29 7.48
CA PHE A 50 -0.34 -0.11 7.70
C PHE A 50 -1.67 -0.44 8.39
N ILE A 51 -2.29 -1.58 8.09
CA ILE A 51 -3.48 -2.06 8.81
C ILE A 51 -3.17 -2.30 10.30
N ARG A 52 -1.98 -2.86 10.60
CA ARG A 52 -1.52 -3.06 11.97
C ARG A 52 -1.27 -1.72 12.67
N ARG A 53 -0.56 -0.78 12.02
CA ARG A 53 -0.26 0.55 12.55
C ARG A 53 -1.51 1.35 12.88
N ILE A 54 -2.57 1.29 12.06
CA ILE A 54 -3.84 1.96 12.37
C ILE A 54 -4.42 1.53 13.72
N SER A 55 -4.20 0.26 14.09
CA SER A 55 -4.72 -0.33 15.32
C SER A 55 -3.84 -0.04 16.54
N HIS A 56 -2.61 0.43 16.34
CA HIS A 56 -1.61 0.65 17.41
C HIS A 56 -0.95 2.04 17.28
N PRO A 57 -1.67 3.14 17.61
CA PRO A 57 -1.07 4.48 17.64
C PRO A 57 0.08 4.58 18.64
N GLU A 58 1.06 5.43 18.32
CA GLU A 58 2.25 5.65 19.16
C GLU A 58 1.89 6.34 20.49
N PRO A 59 2.29 5.77 21.65
CA PRO A 59 2.06 6.40 22.94
C PRO A 59 2.79 7.75 23.04
N GLY A 60 2.11 8.78 23.57
CA GLY A 60 2.70 10.10 23.77
C GLY A 60 2.59 11.05 22.56
N MET A 61 2.09 10.60 21.41
CA MET A 61 1.80 11.44 20.25
C MET A 61 0.31 11.82 20.19
N ALA A 62 0.01 13.04 19.74
CA ALA A 62 -1.36 13.42 19.44
C ALA A 62 -1.92 12.56 18.29
N GLN A 63 -3.11 11.95 18.49
CA GLN A 63 -3.69 11.01 17.51
C GLN A 63 -3.82 11.62 16.11
N LYS A 64 -4.15 12.92 16.02
CA LYS A 64 -4.28 13.62 14.74
C LYS A 64 -2.97 13.64 13.97
N ASP A 65 -1.87 13.95 14.65
CA ASP A 65 -0.54 14.03 14.04
C ASP A 65 -0.04 12.64 13.65
N TYR A 66 -0.29 11.63 14.49
CA TYR A 66 0.00 10.23 14.19
C TYR A 66 -0.68 9.78 12.89
N TYR A 67 -1.99 9.98 12.77
CA TYR A 67 -2.72 9.53 11.58
C TYR A 67 -2.37 10.34 10.33
N LYS A 68 -2.08 11.64 10.48
CA LYS A 68 -1.58 12.47 9.36
C LYS A 68 -0.25 11.91 8.83
N ARG A 69 0.69 11.58 9.73
CA ARG A 69 1.97 10.98 9.37
C ARG A 69 1.79 9.59 8.75
N LEU A 70 0.94 8.75 9.34
CA LEU A 70 0.65 7.41 8.82
C LEU A 70 0.11 7.46 7.39
N ILE A 71 -0.80 8.40 7.09
CA ILE A 71 -1.34 8.58 5.73
C ILE A 71 -0.22 9.03 4.78
N SER A 72 0.58 10.02 5.17
CA SER A 72 1.70 10.50 4.34
C SER A 72 2.75 9.41 4.06
N ASP A 73 3.05 8.57 5.06
CA ASP A 73 3.96 7.43 4.91
C ASP A 73 3.37 6.40 3.93
N PHE A 74 2.07 6.11 4.05
CA PHE A 74 1.39 5.17 3.14
C PHE A 74 1.36 5.68 1.70
N GLU A 75 1.00 6.95 1.49
CA GLU A 75 1.00 7.58 0.16
C GLU A 75 2.38 7.49 -0.50
N LYS A 76 3.45 7.72 0.28
CA LYS A 76 4.81 7.58 -0.24
C LYS A 76 5.11 6.14 -0.68
N SER A 77 4.81 5.15 0.16
CA SER A 77 5.01 3.74 -0.19
C SER A 77 4.15 3.30 -1.38
N ALA A 78 2.91 3.77 -1.47
CA ALA A 78 2.02 3.47 -2.59
C ALA A 78 2.57 4.07 -3.90
N ASN A 79 3.05 5.32 -3.88
CA ASN A 79 3.67 5.94 -5.05
C ASN A 79 4.95 5.21 -5.49
N GLU A 80 5.78 4.76 -4.56
CA GLU A 80 6.97 3.94 -4.88
C GLU A 80 6.57 2.63 -5.60
N ILE A 81 5.47 1.99 -5.19
CA ILE A 81 4.94 0.81 -5.90
C ILE A 81 4.41 1.19 -7.28
N VAL A 82 3.69 2.30 -7.43
CA VAL A 82 3.22 2.78 -8.74
C VAL A 82 4.40 2.96 -9.69
N ASP A 83 5.47 3.60 -9.24
CA ASP A 83 6.69 3.79 -10.04
C ASP A 83 7.30 2.43 -10.46
N GLN A 84 7.35 1.46 -9.55
CA GLN A 84 7.82 0.10 -9.87
C GLN A 84 6.96 -0.58 -10.92
N ILE A 85 5.62 -0.50 -10.80
CA ILE A 85 4.68 -1.07 -11.77
C ILE A 85 4.84 -0.39 -13.14
N CYS A 86 4.95 0.94 -13.19
CA CYS A 86 5.16 1.67 -14.45
C CYS A 86 6.46 1.27 -15.15
N ASN A 87 7.50 0.93 -14.39
CA ASN A 87 8.79 0.45 -14.91
C ASN A 87 8.77 -1.03 -15.33
N LEU A 88 7.65 -1.76 -15.19
CA LEU A 88 7.48 -3.07 -15.81
C LEU A 88 7.30 -2.97 -17.33
N GLY A 89 6.89 -1.81 -17.86
CA GLY A 89 6.74 -1.54 -19.30
C GLY A 89 8.05 -1.21 -19.98
#